data_AF-A0A0K0G418-F1
#
_entry.id   AF-A0A0K0G418-F1
#
_cell.length_a   1.000
_cell.length_b   1.000
_cell.length_c   1.000
_cell.angle_alpha   90.00
_cell.angle_beta   90.00
_cell.angle_gamma   90.00
#
_symmetry.space_group_name_H-M   'P 1'
#
loop_
_entity.id
_entity.type
_entity.pdbx_description
1 polymer ?
#
loop_
_entity_poly.entity_id
_entity_poly.type
_entity_poly.pdbx_seq_one_letter_code
_entity_poly.pdbx_strand_id
1 'polypeptide(L)'
;MNIKMIAITLLVLFSLSSVKTLQICPTLPLRGELIDIKICRNIENGDIYWKSTVKLIQVNFIDEYCESFYEDVYLSDSRLIRFKTETMYMPSEAFYRPSCVPKGAVYLLNGLFYVPVKVGRPPSIYQSNYEASKLAIKICDNHRRFVKGENARSVAETRDFIRKIYGRDNVTGYISQGNIYLLNCMQIPREGVIYSRRIRDYCYERIPVIVSNSTIMFTTIGIDLEVGSIGEECGLLLPDDELLWENNFFLRCAVIFLLGALILLIFIDIIGIVSLIKESRVDKDTELEYNNFLFKLANESIKESSRSRIFYNSLGFEDATSANVNINLNEIGCVGSYASSSKSKKDDCIQFQPVPPRPHPFDSIINSQDNISMTSIHV
;
A
#
# COMPACT_ATOMS: atom_id res chain seq x y z
N MET A 1 -4.48 -7.85 -29.07
CA MET A 1 -4.76 -7.62 -27.64
C MET A 1 -3.85 -6.49 -27.16
N ASN A 2 -4.37 -5.46 -26.50
CA ASN A 2 -3.61 -4.22 -26.28
C ASN A 2 -2.54 -4.40 -25.19
N ILE A 3 -1.29 -3.98 -25.47
CA ILE A 3 -0.15 -4.09 -24.52
C ILE A 3 -0.46 -3.35 -23.21
N LYS A 4 -1.12 -2.19 -23.29
CA LYS A 4 -1.61 -1.44 -22.11
C LYS A 4 -2.60 -2.26 -21.27
N MET A 5 -3.47 -3.06 -21.90
CA MET A 5 -4.42 -3.90 -21.17
C MET A 5 -3.70 -5.05 -20.45
N ILE A 6 -2.73 -5.70 -21.11
CA ILE A 6 -1.91 -6.76 -20.49
C ILE A 6 -1.13 -6.23 -19.28
N ALA A 7 -0.52 -5.04 -19.39
CA ALA A 7 0.20 -4.41 -18.29
C ALA A 7 -0.71 -4.09 -17.09
N ILE A 8 -1.92 -3.57 -17.34
CA ILE A 8 -2.91 -3.31 -16.28
C ILE A 8 -3.39 -4.62 -15.64
N THR A 9 -3.68 -5.66 -16.43
CA THR A 9 -4.10 -6.95 -15.87
C THR A 9 -2.99 -7.63 -15.07
N LEU A 10 -1.72 -7.53 -15.49
CA LEU A 10 -0.58 -7.97 -14.67
C LEU A 10 -0.49 -7.19 -13.35
N LEU A 11 -0.61 -5.86 -13.39
CA LEU A 11 -0.59 -5.01 -12.18
C LEU A 11 -1.71 -5.38 -11.21
N VAL A 12 -2.93 -5.63 -11.70
CA VAL A 12 -4.07 -6.08 -10.89
C VAL A 12 -3.85 -7.49 -10.32
N LEU A 13 -3.22 -8.40 -11.08
CA LEU A 13 -2.86 -9.74 -10.62
C LEU A 13 -1.73 -9.74 -9.57
N PHE A 14 -0.79 -8.79 -9.64
CA PHE A 14 0.23 -8.58 -8.60
C PHE A 14 -0.30 -7.81 -7.38
N SER A 15 -1.38 -7.04 -7.52
CA SER A 15 -2.09 -6.41 -6.40
C SER A 15 -3.12 -7.31 -5.73
N LEU A 16 -3.24 -8.59 -6.11
CA LEU A 16 -3.80 -9.65 -5.26
C LEU A 16 -2.82 -9.98 -4.12
N SER A 17 -2.47 -8.94 -3.36
CA SER A 17 -1.71 -9.06 -2.12
C SER A 17 -2.44 -10.02 -1.19
N SER A 18 -1.70 -10.99 -0.65
CA SER A 18 -2.18 -11.94 0.37
C SER A 18 -3.10 -11.22 1.36
N VAL A 19 -4.39 -11.58 1.34
CA VAL A 19 -5.40 -10.98 2.22
C VAL A 19 -4.91 -11.18 3.64
N LYS A 20 -4.54 -10.07 4.30
CA LYS A 20 -4.15 -10.11 5.71
C LYS A 20 -5.39 -10.55 6.48
N THR A 21 -5.27 -11.61 7.29
CA THR A 21 -6.39 -12.14 8.08
C THR A 21 -6.20 -11.80 9.54
N LEU A 22 -7.26 -11.31 10.15
CA LEU A 22 -7.40 -11.20 11.61
C LEU A 22 -8.38 -12.28 12.08
N GLN A 23 -8.54 -12.45 13.38
CA GLN A 23 -9.46 -13.45 13.91
C GLN A 23 -10.21 -13.01 15.17
N ILE A 24 -11.49 -13.37 15.24
CA ILE A 24 -12.32 -13.26 16.44
C ILE A 24 -12.41 -14.65 17.07
N CYS A 25 -12.01 -14.74 18.33
CA CYS A 25 -12.07 -15.97 19.11
C CYS A 25 -13.28 -15.94 20.07
N PRO A 26 -14.06 -17.03 20.19
CA PRO A 26 -15.10 -17.12 21.21
C PRO A 26 -14.57 -16.92 22.63
N THR A 27 -15.26 -16.12 23.43
CA THR A 27 -14.92 -15.83 24.84
C THR A 27 -15.73 -16.67 25.84
N LEU A 28 -16.91 -17.13 25.44
CA LEU A 28 -17.79 -17.98 26.26
C LEU A 28 -17.50 -19.48 26.01
N PRO A 29 -17.65 -20.34 27.04
CA PRO A 29 -17.51 -21.78 26.90
C PRO A 29 -18.67 -22.37 26.08
N LEU A 30 -18.51 -22.35 24.76
CA LEU A 30 -19.35 -23.07 23.81
C LEU A 30 -18.97 -24.57 23.78
N ARG A 31 -19.74 -25.38 23.06
CA ARG A 31 -19.54 -26.84 22.95
C ARG A 31 -18.26 -27.20 22.17
N GLY A 32 -17.11 -27.12 22.84
CA GLY A 32 -15.79 -27.32 22.25
C GLY A 32 -15.43 -28.78 21.99
N GLU A 33 -14.45 -28.99 21.12
CA GLU A 33 -13.88 -30.29 20.81
C GLU A 33 -12.92 -30.73 21.93
N LEU A 34 -13.12 -31.92 22.51
CA LEU A 34 -12.21 -32.47 23.50
C LEU A 34 -10.90 -32.87 22.83
N ILE A 35 -9.79 -32.25 23.25
CA ILE A 35 -8.44 -32.53 22.71
C ILE A 35 -7.45 -32.97 23.80
N ASP A 36 -6.36 -33.60 23.36
CA ASP A 36 -5.20 -33.90 24.19
C ASP A 36 -4.06 -32.88 23.95
N ILE A 37 -2.97 -33.06 24.70
CA ILE A 37 -1.76 -32.25 24.56
C ILE A 37 -0.98 -32.73 23.34
N LYS A 38 -1.46 -32.40 22.12
CA LYS A 38 -0.93 -32.86 20.83
C LYS A 38 0.59 -32.73 20.71
N ILE A 39 1.17 -31.60 21.14
CA ILE A 39 2.63 -31.37 21.14
C ILE A 39 3.43 -32.39 21.97
N CYS A 40 2.79 -33.14 22.87
CA CYS A 40 3.43 -34.12 23.75
C CYS A 40 3.33 -35.58 23.27
N ARG A 41 2.62 -35.86 22.16
CA ARG A 41 2.48 -37.23 21.62
C ARG A 41 3.84 -37.80 21.18
N ASN A 42 4.12 -39.05 21.52
CA ASN A 42 5.31 -39.82 21.09
C ASN A 42 6.69 -39.33 21.57
N ILE A 43 6.78 -38.36 22.49
CA ILE A 43 8.08 -37.86 23.00
C ILE A 43 8.94 -38.95 23.63
N GLU A 44 8.32 -39.89 24.36
CA GLU A 44 9.03 -40.94 25.10
C GLU A 44 9.59 -42.04 24.16
N ASN A 45 9.04 -42.20 22.95
CA ASN A 45 9.27 -43.38 22.08
C ASN A 45 9.62 -43.08 20.61
N GLY A 46 9.66 -41.82 20.15
CA GLY A 46 9.74 -41.54 18.70
C GLY A 46 10.61 -40.36 18.22
N ASP A 47 10.92 -39.38 19.07
CA ASP A 47 11.63 -38.18 18.60
C ASP A 47 13.16 -38.30 18.74
N ILE A 48 13.86 -38.20 17.60
CA ILE A 48 15.30 -38.00 17.54
C ILE A 48 15.57 -36.49 17.53
N TYR A 49 16.18 -35.98 18.59
CA TYR A 49 16.56 -34.59 18.73
C TYR A 49 18.04 -34.36 18.41
N TRP A 50 18.34 -33.31 17.65
CA TRP A 50 19.70 -32.80 17.44
C TRP A 50 19.79 -31.33 17.83
N LYS A 51 20.97 -30.89 18.30
CA LYS A 51 21.25 -29.48 18.56
C LYS A 51 21.53 -28.75 17.25
N SER A 52 21.00 -27.54 17.11
CA SER A 52 21.29 -26.64 16.00
C SER A 52 21.27 -25.19 16.47
N THR A 53 21.88 -24.27 15.72
CA THR A 53 21.70 -22.82 15.89
C THR A 53 20.87 -22.33 14.72
N VAL A 54 19.67 -21.81 14.97
CA VAL A 54 18.73 -21.37 13.93
C VAL A 54 18.56 -19.85 13.96
N LYS A 55 18.27 -19.27 12.80
CA LYS A 55 17.76 -17.89 12.72
C LYS A 55 16.27 -17.91 13.01
N LEU A 56 15.87 -17.32 14.13
CA LEU A 56 14.49 -17.00 14.45
C LEU A 56 14.12 -15.63 13.89
N ILE A 57 12.85 -15.49 13.49
CA ILE A 57 12.28 -14.26 12.97
C ILE A 57 10.96 -14.03 13.71
N GLN A 58 10.89 -12.97 14.51
CA GLN A 58 9.65 -12.54 15.17
C GLN A 58 9.00 -11.46 14.30
N VAL A 59 7.76 -11.71 13.88
CA VAL A 59 6.93 -10.74 13.16
C VAL A 59 6.18 -9.86 14.15
N ASN A 60 6.15 -8.56 13.85
CA ASN A 60 5.15 -7.63 14.38
C ASN A 60 4.11 -7.38 13.26
N PHE A 61 2.87 -7.85 13.44
CA PHE A 61 1.81 -7.74 12.42
C PHE A 61 1.10 -6.37 12.38
N ILE A 62 1.37 -5.53 13.38
CA ILE A 62 0.86 -4.16 13.48
C ILE A 62 1.77 -3.25 12.65
N ASP A 63 3.04 -3.19 13.03
CA ASP A 63 4.03 -2.26 12.47
C ASP A 63 4.73 -2.84 11.22
N GLU A 64 4.40 -4.08 10.86
CA GLU A 64 4.81 -4.82 9.66
C GLU A 64 6.32 -5.00 9.47
N TYR A 65 7.08 -4.92 10.57
CA TYR A 65 8.50 -5.27 10.60
C TYR A 65 8.75 -6.71 11.12
N CYS A 66 9.94 -7.21 10.81
CA CYS A 66 10.47 -8.48 11.34
C CYS A 66 11.72 -8.21 12.17
N GLU A 67 11.74 -8.64 13.42
CA GLU A 67 12.98 -8.76 14.20
C GLU A 67 13.64 -10.12 13.89
N SER A 68 14.97 -10.17 13.81
CA SER A 68 15.74 -11.37 13.48
C SER A 68 16.83 -11.60 14.50
N PHE A 69 16.86 -12.80 15.10
CA PHE A 69 17.90 -13.18 16.07
C PHE A 69 18.31 -14.64 15.88
N TYR A 70 19.49 -15.00 16.39
CA TYR A 70 19.96 -16.38 16.39
C TYR A 70 19.77 -16.99 17.78
N GLU A 71 19.30 -18.22 17.83
CA GLU A 71 19.23 -18.98 19.08
C GLU A 71 19.67 -20.43 18.83
N ASP A 72 20.37 -20.99 19.81
CA ASP A 72 20.50 -22.43 19.89
C ASP A 72 19.12 -23.04 20.14
N VAL A 73 18.86 -24.21 19.55
CA VAL A 73 17.63 -24.98 19.70
C VAL A 73 17.94 -26.48 19.65
N TYR A 74 17.01 -27.28 20.15
CA TYR A 74 16.87 -28.67 19.71
C TYR A 74 15.82 -28.76 18.61
N LEU A 75 16.10 -29.55 17.58
CA LEU A 75 15.18 -29.86 16.49
C LEU A 75 14.90 -31.36 16.47
N SER A 76 13.65 -31.73 16.17
CA SER A 76 13.28 -33.03 15.61
C SER A 76 12.54 -32.82 14.29
N ASP A 77 12.16 -33.89 13.59
CA ASP A 77 11.32 -33.78 12.38
C ASP A 77 9.94 -33.15 12.65
N SER A 78 9.47 -33.08 13.91
CA SER A 78 8.14 -32.58 14.27
C SER A 78 8.14 -31.45 15.31
N ARG A 79 9.29 -31.04 15.85
CA ARG A 79 9.38 -30.09 16.98
C ARG A 79 10.61 -29.20 16.92
N LEU A 80 10.48 -28.02 17.54
CA LEU A 80 11.58 -27.14 17.90
C LEU A 80 11.49 -26.81 19.39
N ILE A 81 12.59 -26.98 20.13
CA ILE A 81 12.70 -26.62 21.55
C ILE A 81 13.75 -25.51 21.69
N ARG A 82 13.33 -24.35 22.20
CA ARG A 82 14.21 -23.23 22.54
C ARG A 82 14.86 -23.46 23.90
N PHE A 83 16.19 -23.39 23.98
CA PHE A 83 16.90 -23.52 25.25
C PHE A 83 16.56 -22.38 26.21
N LYS A 84 16.65 -21.13 25.74
CA LYS A 84 16.63 -19.95 26.61
C LYS A 84 15.28 -19.75 27.30
N THR A 85 14.20 -20.17 26.66
CA THR A 85 12.82 -19.99 27.15
C THR A 85 12.15 -21.31 27.57
N GLU A 86 12.88 -22.42 27.60
CA GLU A 86 12.35 -23.79 27.80
C GLU A 86 11.02 -24.04 27.06
N THR A 87 10.94 -23.58 25.80
CA THR A 87 9.68 -23.54 25.06
C THR A 87 9.74 -24.46 23.85
N MET A 88 8.83 -25.43 23.83
CA MET A 88 8.60 -26.34 22.72
C MET A 88 7.51 -25.78 21.78
N TYR A 89 7.74 -25.91 20.48
CA TYR A 89 6.82 -25.57 19.39
C TYR A 89 6.69 -26.74 18.43
N MET A 90 5.54 -26.83 17.78
CA MET A 90 5.29 -27.71 16.64
C MET A 90 5.24 -26.85 15.37
N PRO A 91 5.98 -27.19 14.31
CA PRO A 91 5.84 -26.55 13.00
C PRO A 91 4.39 -26.50 12.52
N SER A 92 3.99 -25.37 11.98
CA SER A 92 2.60 -25.10 11.57
C SER A 92 2.55 -24.30 10.27
N GLU A 93 1.34 -24.07 9.76
CA GLU A 93 1.09 -23.21 8.60
C GLU A 93 0.75 -21.79 9.07
N ALA A 94 1.45 -20.79 8.53
CA ALA A 94 1.12 -19.38 8.79
C ALA A 94 -0.06 -18.93 7.92
N PHE A 95 -1.07 -18.32 8.53
CA PHE A 95 -2.20 -17.70 7.82
C PHE A 95 -1.76 -16.52 6.95
N TYR A 96 -0.73 -15.78 7.41
CA TYR A 96 -0.09 -14.70 6.68
C TYR A 96 1.43 -14.77 6.85
N ARG A 97 2.17 -14.63 5.75
CA ARG A 97 3.64 -14.51 5.74
C ARG A 97 4.02 -13.12 5.21
N PRO A 98 4.53 -12.21 6.05
CA PRO A 98 5.05 -10.91 5.61
C PRO A 98 6.19 -11.04 4.61
N SER A 99 6.42 -10.00 3.81
CA SER A 99 7.53 -9.94 2.84
C SER A 99 8.92 -10.05 3.48
N CYS A 100 9.07 -9.63 4.74
CA CYS A 100 10.32 -9.76 5.50
C CYS A 100 10.61 -11.19 6.00
N VAL A 101 9.67 -12.13 5.85
CA VAL A 101 9.87 -13.55 6.16
C VAL A 101 10.21 -14.33 4.88
N PRO A 102 11.40 -14.98 4.78
CA PRO A 102 11.79 -15.69 3.56
C PRO A 102 10.90 -16.92 3.33
N LYS A 103 10.65 -17.26 2.05
CA LYS A 103 9.73 -18.34 1.65
C LYS A 103 10.04 -19.71 2.28
N GLY A 104 11.32 -19.99 2.57
CA GLY A 104 11.76 -21.23 3.21
C GLY A 104 11.65 -21.25 4.75
N ALA A 105 11.21 -20.17 5.39
CA ALA A 105 11.01 -20.14 6.83
C ALA A 105 9.75 -20.91 7.24
N VAL A 106 9.91 -21.74 8.27
CA VAL A 106 8.89 -22.58 8.88
C VAL A 106 8.23 -21.79 10.00
N TYR A 107 6.89 -21.81 10.06
CA TYR A 107 6.14 -21.11 11.09
C TYR A 107 6.02 -21.96 12.36
N LEU A 108 5.98 -21.31 13.51
CA LEU A 108 5.81 -21.95 14.81
C LEU A 108 4.47 -21.54 15.43
N LEU A 109 4.37 -20.29 15.89
CA LEU A 109 3.18 -19.71 16.55
C LEU A 109 3.39 -18.21 16.77
N ASN A 110 2.31 -17.43 16.92
CA ASN A 110 2.32 -16.02 17.35
C ASN A 110 3.36 -15.15 16.61
N GLY A 111 3.44 -15.27 15.28
CA GLY A 111 4.38 -14.51 14.45
C GLY A 111 5.84 -14.98 14.49
N LEU A 112 6.16 -16.04 15.23
CA LEU A 112 7.50 -16.61 15.27
C LEU A 112 7.73 -17.61 14.14
N PHE A 113 8.76 -17.37 13.35
CA PHE A 113 9.27 -18.27 12.32
C PHE A 113 10.70 -18.70 12.64
N TYR A 114 11.14 -19.85 12.13
CA TYR A 114 12.55 -20.20 12.06
C TYR A 114 12.99 -20.48 10.63
N VAL A 115 14.22 -20.10 10.29
CA VAL A 115 14.84 -20.47 9.02
C VAL A 115 15.55 -21.82 9.21
N PRO A 116 15.10 -22.91 8.57
CA PRO A 116 15.78 -24.19 8.65
C PRO A 116 17.15 -24.08 7.99
N VAL A 117 18.20 -24.46 8.73
CA VAL A 117 19.56 -24.49 8.20
C VAL A 117 19.64 -25.65 7.21
N LYS A 118 20.12 -25.41 5.98
CA LYS A 118 20.34 -26.44 4.96
C LYS A 118 21.56 -27.34 5.26
N VAL A 119 21.80 -27.69 6.53
CA VAL A 119 22.67 -28.82 6.83
C VAL A 119 21.92 -30.06 6.37
N GLY A 120 22.55 -30.92 5.58
CA GLY A 120 21.96 -32.22 5.25
C GLY A 120 21.56 -32.92 6.55
N ARG A 121 20.38 -33.58 6.58
CA ARG A 121 19.88 -34.28 7.76
C ARG A 121 21.06 -35.03 8.41
N PRO A 122 21.35 -34.85 9.71
CA PRO A 122 22.36 -35.66 10.35
C PRO A 122 22.00 -37.12 10.08
N PRO A 123 22.96 -37.97 9.65
CA PRO A 123 22.66 -39.35 9.30
C PRO A 123 21.91 -40.02 10.46
N SER A 124 20.93 -40.87 10.14
CA SER A 124 19.94 -41.47 11.06
C SER A 124 20.52 -42.47 12.08
N ILE A 125 21.79 -42.29 12.42
CA ILE A 125 22.67 -43.11 13.25
C ILE A 125 22.92 -42.41 14.60
N TYR A 126 22.63 -41.11 14.72
CA TYR A 126 22.74 -40.40 15.99
C TYR A 126 21.63 -40.82 16.97
N GLN A 127 22.04 -41.26 18.15
CA GLN A 127 21.16 -41.37 19.32
C GLN A 127 20.53 -39.99 19.62
N SER A 128 19.25 -39.99 19.98
CA SER A 128 18.53 -38.76 20.35
C SER A 128 19.26 -38.03 21.48
N ASN A 129 19.38 -36.71 21.40
CA ASN A 129 20.07 -35.93 22.43
C ASN A 129 19.34 -36.08 23.78
N TYR A 130 19.99 -36.74 24.75
CA TYR A 130 19.40 -37.07 26.03
C TYR A 130 18.84 -35.86 26.79
N GLU A 131 19.56 -34.74 26.80
CA GLU A 131 19.12 -33.50 27.46
C GLU A 131 17.93 -32.86 26.72
N ALA A 132 17.83 -33.02 25.40
CA ALA A 132 16.65 -32.60 24.63
C ALA A 132 15.41 -33.42 24.99
N SER A 133 15.53 -34.76 25.03
CA SER A 133 14.41 -35.64 25.42
C SER A 133 13.96 -35.36 26.85
N LYS A 134 14.90 -35.18 27.79
CA LYS A 134 14.64 -34.81 29.19
C LYS A 134 13.95 -33.45 29.30
N LEU A 135 14.36 -32.45 28.52
CA LEU A 135 13.69 -31.15 28.46
C LEU A 135 12.29 -31.24 27.86
N ALA A 136 12.10 -32.03 26.79
CA ALA A 136 10.80 -32.27 26.18
C ALA A 136 9.80 -32.91 27.17
N ILE A 137 10.24 -33.93 27.90
CA ILE A 137 9.46 -34.57 28.97
C ILE A 137 9.11 -33.54 30.08
N LYS A 138 10.10 -32.77 30.57
CA LYS A 138 9.87 -31.70 31.58
C LYS A 138 8.81 -30.69 31.13
N ILE A 139 8.87 -30.23 29.88
CA ILE A 139 7.89 -29.29 29.30
C ILE A 139 6.50 -29.93 29.28
N CYS A 140 6.40 -31.21 28.89
CA CYS A 140 5.13 -31.93 28.83
C CYS A 140 4.53 -32.25 30.19
N ASP A 141 5.33 -32.56 31.21
CA ASP A 141 4.84 -32.68 32.59
C ASP A 141 4.35 -31.33 33.13
N ASN A 142 5.03 -30.23 32.78
CA ASN A 142 4.51 -28.89 33.09
C ASN A 142 3.18 -28.61 32.36
N HIS A 143 3.01 -29.04 31.11
CA HIS A 143 1.71 -28.95 30.41
C HIS A 143 0.63 -29.83 31.06
N ARG A 144 0.95 -31.08 31.43
CA ARG A 144 0.04 -31.97 32.18
C ARG A 144 -0.40 -31.37 33.52
N ARG A 145 0.52 -30.74 34.27
CA ARG A 145 0.21 -29.98 35.51
C ARG A 145 -0.63 -28.75 35.22
N PHE A 146 -0.32 -28.00 34.17
CA PHE A 146 -1.10 -26.83 33.77
C PHE A 146 -2.56 -27.20 33.45
N VAL A 147 -2.83 -28.35 32.84
CA VAL A 147 -4.21 -28.81 32.60
C VAL A 147 -4.90 -29.27 33.89
N LYS A 148 -4.18 -29.92 34.81
CA LYS A 148 -4.74 -30.46 36.05
C LYS A 148 -4.92 -29.43 37.18
N GLY A 149 -4.24 -28.29 37.14
CA GLY A 149 -4.29 -27.29 38.22
C GLY A 149 -5.66 -26.62 38.35
N GLU A 150 -6.12 -26.47 39.60
CA GLU A 150 -7.47 -25.98 39.93
C GLU A 150 -7.62 -24.45 39.91
N ASN A 151 -6.50 -23.71 39.83
CA ASN A 151 -6.50 -22.24 39.84
C ASN A 151 -7.32 -21.66 38.68
N ALA A 152 -8.11 -20.63 38.96
CA ALA A 152 -8.69 -19.79 37.90
C ALA A 152 -7.58 -19.15 37.06
N ARG A 153 -7.74 -19.15 35.74
CA ARG A 153 -6.78 -18.63 34.76
C ARG A 153 -7.45 -17.57 33.91
N SER A 154 -6.66 -16.65 33.34
CA SER A 154 -7.20 -15.69 32.38
C SER A 154 -7.55 -16.37 31.06
N VAL A 155 -8.49 -15.77 30.32
CA VAL A 155 -8.85 -16.24 28.96
C VAL A 155 -7.64 -16.18 28.03
N ALA A 156 -6.83 -15.11 28.12
CA ALA A 156 -5.62 -14.93 27.31
C ALA A 156 -4.56 -16.02 27.60
N GLU A 157 -4.25 -16.28 28.87
CA GLU A 157 -3.32 -17.34 29.28
C GLU A 157 -3.77 -18.73 28.81
N THR A 158 -5.07 -19.02 28.94
CA THR A 158 -5.67 -20.29 28.51
C THR A 158 -5.62 -20.45 26.99
N ARG A 159 -5.93 -19.38 26.24
CA ARG A 159 -5.83 -19.29 24.78
C ARG A 159 -4.40 -19.56 24.32
N ASP A 160 -3.41 -18.85 24.87
CA ASP A 160 -2.01 -18.97 24.47
C ASP A 160 -1.43 -20.36 24.79
N PHE A 161 -1.83 -20.95 25.92
CA PHE A 161 -1.52 -22.34 26.25
C PHE A 161 -2.10 -23.33 25.22
N ILE A 162 -3.39 -23.21 24.89
CA ILE A 162 -4.07 -24.11 23.94
C ILE A 162 -3.43 -24.02 22.55
N ARG A 163 -3.14 -22.80 22.07
CA ARG A 163 -2.43 -22.56 20.81
C ARG A 163 -1.05 -23.21 20.78
N LYS A 164 -0.29 -23.11 21.88
CA LYS A 164 1.04 -23.73 22.01
C LYS A 164 0.97 -25.25 21.96
N ILE A 165 0.04 -25.88 22.66
CA ILE A 165 -0.04 -27.36 22.66
C ILE A 165 -0.64 -27.94 21.38
N TYR A 166 -1.44 -27.16 20.64
CA TYR A 166 -2.14 -27.59 19.42
C TYR A 166 -1.41 -27.17 18.13
N GLY A 167 -0.54 -26.15 18.20
CA GLY A 167 0.30 -25.64 17.11
C GLY A 167 -0.46 -24.85 16.04
N ARG A 168 -1.40 -23.99 16.43
CA ARG A 168 -2.16 -23.10 15.53
C ARG A 168 -2.56 -21.83 16.26
N ASP A 169 -2.60 -20.67 15.60
CA ASP A 169 -3.13 -19.44 16.22
C ASP A 169 -4.66 -19.33 16.11
N ASN A 170 -5.28 -19.96 15.10
CA ASN A 170 -6.73 -19.83 14.82
C ASN A 170 -7.63 -20.67 15.74
N VAL A 171 -7.16 -20.91 16.97
CA VAL A 171 -7.88 -21.64 18.01
C VAL A 171 -7.80 -20.88 19.33
N THR A 172 -8.81 -21.13 20.15
CA THR A 172 -8.92 -20.75 21.56
C THR A 172 -9.50 -21.94 22.31
N GLY A 173 -9.89 -21.77 23.56
CA GLY A 173 -10.64 -22.79 24.28
C GLY A 173 -10.70 -22.54 25.78
N TYR A 174 -11.09 -23.58 26.51
CA TYR A 174 -11.13 -23.57 27.97
C TYR A 174 -10.62 -24.90 28.53
N ILE A 175 -10.18 -24.87 29.78
CA ILE A 175 -9.79 -26.05 30.54
C ILE A 175 -10.82 -26.23 31.66
N SER A 176 -11.40 -27.43 31.77
CA SER A 176 -12.37 -27.75 32.82
C SER A 176 -12.19 -29.20 33.27
N GLN A 177 -12.15 -29.44 34.58
CA GLN A 177 -12.03 -30.77 35.18
C GLN A 177 -10.85 -31.61 34.64
N GLY A 178 -9.71 -30.96 34.35
CA GLY A 178 -8.53 -31.63 33.77
C GLY A 178 -8.65 -32.00 32.29
N ASN A 179 -9.70 -31.53 31.60
CA ASN A 179 -9.93 -31.71 30.16
C ASN A 179 -9.75 -30.39 29.41
N ILE A 180 -9.32 -30.48 28.14
CA ILE A 180 -9.05 -29.32 27.27
C ILE A 180 -10.10 -29.30 26.16
N TYR A 181 -10.80 -28.18 26.03
CA TYR A 181 -11.86 -27.99 25.04
C TYR A 181 -11.43 -26.94 24.02
N LEU A 182 -11.15 -27.37 22.79
CA LEU A 182 -10.75 -26.52 21.67
C LEU A 182 -11.98 -25.83 21.06
N LEU A 183 -11.82 -24.55 20.71
CA LEU A 183 -12.77 -23.77 19.92
C LEU A 183 -12.01 -23.12 18.77
N ASN A 184 -12.53 -23.21 17.55
CA ASN A 184 -11.94 -22.52 16.40
C ASN A 184 -12.30 -21.02 16.43
N CYS A 185 -11.34 -20.16 16.12
CA CYS A 185 -11.56 -18.73 15.93
C CYS A 185 -12.05 -18.46 14.49
N MET A 186 -12.94 -17.48 14.32
CA MET A 186 -13.41 -17.05 13.01
C MET A 186 -12.37 -16.12 12.38
N GLN A 187 -11.90 -16.46 11.18
CA GLN A 187 -10.99 -15.60 10.41
C GLN A 187 -11.79 -14.55 9.64
N ILE A 188 -11.29 -13.32 9.64
CA ILE A 188 -11.92 -12.15 9.02
C ILE A 188 -10.87 -11.43 8.15
N PRO A 189 -11.20 -11.00 6.93
CA PRO A 189 -10.31 -10.17 6.13
C PRO A 189 -10.03 -8.84 6.84
N ARG A 190 -8.75 -8.45 6.90
CA ARG A 190 -8.32 -7.13 7.38
C ARG A 190 -8.61 -6.09 6.29
N GLU A 191 -9.78 -5.48 6.37
CA GLU A 191 -10.21 -4.40 5.45
C GLU A 191 -9.42 -3.10 5.69
N GLY A 192 -9.19 -2.73 6.96
CA GLY A 192 -8.35 -1.58 7.32
C GLY A 192 -7.84 -1.62 8.75
N VAL A 193 -6.60 -1.20 8.98
CA VAL A 193 -6.04 -0.98 10.32
C VAL A 193 -5.80 0.52 10.52
N ILE A 194 -6.23 1.03 11.67
CA ILE A 194 -5.84 2.34 12.14
C ILE A 194 -4.54 2.12 12.91
N TYR A 195 -3.39 2.42 12.29
CA TYR A 195 -2.07 2.25 12.92
C TYR A 195 -1.82 3.20 14.11
N SER A 196 -2.75 4.12 14.35
CA SER A 196 -2.78 5.02 15.52
C SER A 196 -3.56 4.39 16.67
N ARG A 197 -2.96 4.35 17.87
CA ARG A 197 -3.67 4.09 19.15
C ARG A 197 -4.63 5.23 19.54
N ARG A 198 -4.47 6.41 18.95
CA ARG A 198 -5.32 7.59 19.16
C ARG A 198 -6.46 7.64 18.14
N ILE A 199 -7.70 7.77 18.63
CA ILE A 199 -8.87 8.18 17.83
C ILE A 199 -9.43 9.45 18.46
N ARG A 200 -9.49 10.55 17.68
CA ARG A 200 -9.78 11.89 18.20
C ARG A 200 -8.85 12.20 19.39
N ASP A 201 -9.39 12.52 20.55
CA ASP A 201 -8.61 12.84 21.76
C ASP A 201 -8.59 11.70 22.78
N TYR A 202 -8.86 10.46 22.33
CA TYR A 202 -8.81 9.27 23.18
C TYR A 202 -7.71 8.31 22.73
N CYS A 203 -6.87 7.92 23.67
CA CYS A 203 -5.69 7.08 23.49
C CYS A 203 -5.98 5.70 24.08
N TYR A 204 -6.11 4.70 23.21
CA TYR A 204 -6.37 3.31 23.61
C TYR A 204 -5.07 2.57 23.90
N GLU A 205 -5.10 1.72 24.93
CA GLU A 205 -3.99 0.80 25.25
C GLU A 205 -3.68 -0.14 24.07
N ARG A 206 -4.75 -0.61 23.41
CA ARG A 206 -4.74 -1.56 22.30
C ARG A 206 -5.00 -0.85 20.97
N ILE A 207 -4.59 -1.47 19.88
CA ILE A 207 -4.61 -0.84 18.56
C ILE A 207 -5.98 -1.04 17.88
N PRO A 208 -6.67 0.04 17.49
CA PRO A 208 -7.97 -0.06 16.85
C PRO A 208 -7.86 -0.56 15.40
N VAL A 209 -8.80 -1.42 15.03
CA VAL A 209 -8.93 -2.04 13.72
C VAL A 209 -10.35 -1.82 13.23
N ILE A 210 -10.50 -1.38 11.98
CA ILE A 210 -11.81 -1.33 11.33
C ILE A 210 -12.07 -2.69 10.69
N VAL A 211 -13.11 -3.37 11.15
CA VAL A 211 -13.65 -4.57 10.49
C VAL A 211 -14.96 -4.24 9.78
N SER A 212 -15.45 -5.20 8.99
CA SER A 212 -16.61 -5.08 8.12
C SER A 212 -17.79 -4.34 8.78
N ASN A 213 -18.48 -3.51 7.99
CA ASN A 213 -19.53 -2.58 8.45
C ASN A 213 -19.04 -1.50 9.43
N SER A 214 -17.79 -1.04 9.29
CA SER A 214 -17.20 0.06 10.07
C SER A 214 -17.15 -0.18 11.59
N THR A 215 -17.15 -1.44 12.03
CA THR A 215 -17.07 -1.77 13.45
C THR A 215 -15.61 -1.64 13.93
N ILE A 216 -15.39 -0.97 15.06
CA ILE A 216 -14.06 -0.85 15.67
C ILE A 216 -13.86 -2.00 16.65
N MET A 217 -12.81 -2.79 16.42
CA MET A 217 -12.29 -3.81 17.33
C MET A 217 -10.83 -3.51 17.67
N PHE A 218 -10.25 -4.22 18.64
CA PHE A 218 -8.91 -3.91 19.13
C PHE A 218 -7.97 -5.11 19.07
N THR A 219 -6.69 -4.87 18.80
CA THR A 219 -5.65 -5.90 18.80
C THR A 219 -4.42 -5.47 19.59
N THR A 220 -3.74 -6.43 20.22
CA THR A 220 -2.46 -6.25 20.91
C THR A 220 -1.27 -6.75 20.09
N ILE A 221 -1.50 -7.73 19.19
CA ILE A 221 -0.46 -8.44 18.44
C ILE A 221 -0.68 -8.45 16.92
N GLY A 222 -1.77 -7.87 16.43
CA GLY A 222 -2.12 -7.85 15.00
C GLY A 222 -2.61 -9.19 14.44
N ILE A 223 -3.09 -10.09 15.31
CA ILE A 223 -3.71 -11.37 14.95
C ILE A 223 -5.14 -11.42 15.52
N ASP A 224 -5.25 -11.37 16.85
CA ASP A 224 -6.52 -11.44 17.56
C ASP A 224 -7.26 -10.11 17.59
N LEU A 225 -8.57 -10.18 17.47
CA LEU A 225 -9.50 -9.08 17.69
C LEU A 225 -10.29 -9.32 18.98
N GLU A 226 -10.30 -8.30 19.82
CA GLU A 226 -11.02 -8.27 21.09
C GLU A 226 -12.01 -7.09 21.08
N VAL A 227 -13.16 -7.28 21.74
CA VAL A 227 -14.16 -6.22 21.89
C VAL A 227 -13.74 -5.33 23.05
N GLY A 228 -13.47 -4.06 22.75
CA GLY A 228 -13.06 -3.06 23.72
C GLY A 228 -11.55 -2.99 23.99
N SER A 229 -11.15 -1.81 24.42
CA SER A 229 -9.84 -1.49 24.98
C SER A 229 -10.06 -0.49 26.11
N ILE A 230 -9.24 -0.58 27.16
CA ILE A 230 -9.06 0.54 28.07
C ILE A 230 -8.42 1.68 27.24
N GLY A 231 -8.78 2.91 27.57
CA GLY A 231 -8.11 4.10 27.07
C GLY A 231 -8.29 5.25 28.03
N GLU A 232 -7.63 6.35 27.74
CA GLU A 232 -7.67 7.59 28.49
C GLU A 232 -7.72 8.76 27.52
N GLU A 233 -8.11 9.95 28.00
CA GLU A 233 -7.96 11.16 27.19
C GLU A 233 -6.46 11.35 26.91
N CYS A 234 -6.11 11.48 25.63
CA CYS A 234 -4.74 11.75 25.23
C CYS A 234 -4.31 13.08 25.88
N GLY A 235 -3.25 13.06 26.67
CA GLY A 235 -2.63 14.28 27.15
C GLY A 235 -2.32 15.24 25.99
N LEU A 236 -2.42 16.55 26.24
CA LEU A 236 -2.17 17.61 25.26
C LEU A 236 -0.72 17.57 24.77
N LEU A 237 -0.45 16.73 23.77
CA LEU A 237 0.76 16.75 22.96
C LEU A 237 0.59 17.81 21.88
N LEU A 238 1.60 18.68 21.77
CA LEU A 238 1.72 19.68 20.70
C LEU A 238 1.67 18.98 19.32
N PRO A 239 1.22 19.67 18.25
CA PRO A 239 1.03 19.06 16.95
C PRO A 239 2.34 18.48 16.39
N ASP A 240 2.39 17.15 16.33
CA ASP A 240 3.53 16.33 15.90
C ASP A 240 3.63 16.25 14.35
N ASP A 241 3.34 17.37 13.67
CA ASP A 241 3.28 17.46 12.20
C ASP A 241 4.65 17.22 11.55
N GLU A 242 5.75 17.43 12.28
CA GLU A 242 7.11 17.15 11.82
C GLU A 242 7.41 15.63 11.78
N LEU A 243 6.89 14.84 12.73
CA LEU A 243 7.23 13.42 12.88
C LEU A 243 6.66 12.53 11.76
N LEU A 244 5.51 12.92 11.20
CA LEU A 244 4.86 12.21 10.07
C LEU A 244 5.69 12.30 8.77
N TRP A 245 6.47 13.36 8.59
CA TRP A 245 7.30 13.60 7.40
C TRP A 245 8.68 12.92 7.45
N GLU A 246 9.19 12.64 8.65
CA GLU A 246 10.48 11.95 8.82
C GLU A 246 10.35 10.43 8.69
N ASN A 247 9.32 9.83 9.30
CA ASN A 247 9.23 8.37 9.40
C ASN A 247 8.55 7.66 8.20
N ASN A 248 7.79 8.37 7.36
CA ASN A 248 7.12 7.76 6.20
C ASN A 248 8.02 7.64 4.96
N PHE A 249 8.92 6.65 4.97
CA PHE A 249 9.76 6.27 3.83
C PHE A 249 8.97 6.16 2.51
N PHE A 250 7.79 5.53 2.56
CA PHE A 250 6.90 5.39 1.39
C PHE A 250 6.42 6.74 0.83
N LEU A 251 6.12 7.71 1.69
CA LEU A 251 5.67 9.04 1.27
C LEU A 251 6.84 9.81 0.62
N ARG A 252 8.04 9.75 1.19
CA ARG A 252 9.26 10.32 0.58
C ARG A 252 9.53 9.70 -0.78
N CYS A 253 9.48 8.37 -0.92
CA CYS A 253 9.65 7.70 -2.21
C CYS A 253 8.57 8.10 -3.24
N ALA A 254 7.31 8.20 -2.83
CA ALA A 254 6.21 8.62 -3.72
C ALA A 254 6.39 10.07 -4.20
N VAL A 255 6.75 11.00 -3.31
CA VAL A 255 7.01 12.42 -3.66
C VAL A 255 8.21 12.54 -4.60
N ILE A 256 9.31 11.82 -4.34
CA ILE A 256 10.49 11.81 -5.22
C ILE A 256 10.15 11.24 -6.60
N PHE A 257 9.36 10.16 -6.67
CA PHE A 257 8.92 9.56 -7.93
C PHE A 257 8.02 10.52 -8.73
N LEU A 258 7.08 11.20 -8.06
CA LEU A 258 6.21 12.21 -8.70
C LEU A 258 7.02 13.42 -9.20
N LEU A 259 8.00 13.91 -8.44
CA LEU A 259 8.91 14.97 -8.91
C LEU A 259 9.71 14.51 -10.13
N GLY A 260 10.28 13.31 -10.10
CA GLY A 260 11.05 12.74 -11.20
C GLY A 260 10.21 12.58 -12.47
N ALA A 261 8.97 12.11 -12.35
CA ALA A 261 8.02 12.01 -13.46
C ALA A 261 7.65 13.40 -14.03
N LEU A 262 7.44 14.39 -13.17
CA LEU A 262 7.12 15.76 -13.60
C LEU A 262 8.30 16.43 -14.33
N ILE A 263 9.52 16.23 -13.85
CA ILE A 263 10.74 16.67 -14.54
C ILE A 263 10.88 15.99 -15.91
N LEU A 264 10.62 14.68 -16.00
CA LEU A 264 10.68 13.92 -17.25
C LEU A 264 9.69 14.47 -18.30
N LEU A 265 8.46 14.78 -17.88
CA LEU A 265 7.44 15.37 -18.77
C LEU A 265 7.89 16.72 -19.32
N ILE A 266 8.45 17.60 -18.48
CA ILE A 266 9.00 18.90 -18.91
C ILE A 266 10.13 18.70 -19.94
N PHE A 267 11.01 17.72 -19.76
CA PHE A 267 12.05 17.42 -20.75
C PHE A 267 11.47 16.91 -22.08
N ILE A 268 10.42 16.08 -22.06
CA ILE A 268 9.73 15.62 -23.27
C ILE A 268 9.10 16.80 -24.02
N ASP A 269 8.42 17.71 -23.31
CA ASP A 269 7.83 18.91 -23.91
C ASP A 269 8.88 19.83 -24.52
N ILE A 270 10.02 20.05 -23.84
CA ILE A 270 11.14 20.84 -24.38
C ILE A 270 11.71 20.18 -25.65
N ILE A 271 11.91 18.87 -25.67
CA ILE A 271 12.40 18.13 -26.85
C ILE A 271 11.39 18.23 -28.00
N GLY A 272 10.09 18.15 -27.71
CA GLY A 272 9.01 18.34 -28.69
C GLY A 272 9.03 19.74 -29.30
N ILE A 273 9.09 20.78 -28.47
CA ILE A 273 9.18 22.19 -28.89
C ILE A 273 10.44 22.44 -29.74
N VAL A 274 11.60 21.94 -29.32
CA VAL A 274 12.86 22.08 -30.07
C VAL A 274 12.78 21.36 -31.42
N SER A 275 12.13 20.20 -31.48
CA SER A 275 11.94 19.45 -32.72
C SER A 275 11.02 20.21 -33.69
N LEU A 276 9.89 20.73 -33.22
CA LEU A 276 8.97 21.56 -34.00
C LEU A 276 9.64 22.86 -34.52
N ILE A 277 10.45 23.52 -33.69
CA ILE A 277 11.21 24.71 -34.11
C ILE A 277 12.27 24.34 -35.17
N LYS A 278 12.89 23.16 -35.08
CA LYS A 278 13.88 22.71 -36.06
C LYS A 278 13.23 22.41 -37.41
N GLU A 279 12.09 21.73 -37.41
CA GLU A 279 11.30 21.41 -38.60
C GLU A 279 10.78 22.70 -39.28
N SER A 280 10.27 23.66 -38.49
CA SER A 280 9.90 25.01 -38.96
C SER A 280 11.05 25.82 -39.57
N ARG A 281 12.32 25.51 -39.28
CA ARG A 281 13.48 26.18 -39.92
C ARG A 281 13.86 25.53 -41.24
N VAL A 282 13.73 24.20 -41.36
CA VAL A 282 13.99 23.48 -42.61
C VAL A 282 13.06 23.98 -43.73
N ASP A 283 11.79 24.27 -43.43
CA ASP A 283 10.85 24.88 -44.39
C ASP A 283 11.17 26.34 -44.75
N LYS A 284 11.88 27.08 -43.89
CA LYS A 284 12.29 28.48 -44.21
C LYS A 284 13.55 28.54 -45.05
N ASP A 285 14.47 27.60 -44.87
CA ASP A 285 15.70 27.54 -45.67
C ASP A 285 15.38 27.16 -47.14
N THR A 286 14.39 26.29 -47.38
CA THR A 286 13.87 25.98 -48.73
C THR A 286 13.09 27.13 -49.35
N GLU A 287 12.30 27.89 -48.56
CA GLU A 287 11.61 29.10 -49.04
C GLU A 287 12.63 30.21 -49.43
N LEU A 288 13.74 30.33 -48.71
CA LEU A 288 14.83 31.26 -49.04
C LEU A 288 15.56 30.87 -50.34
N GLU A 289 15.78 29.57 -50.56
CA GLU A 289 16.41 29.05 -51.78
C GLU A 289 15.52 29.23 -53.02
N TYR A 290 14.20 29.02 -52.87
CA TYR A 290 13.21 29.27 -53.92
C TYR A 290 13.14 30.76 -54.30
N ASN A 291 13.18 31.67 -53.32
CA ASN A 291 13.21 33.12 -53.59
C ASN A 291 14.51 33.57 -54.29
N ASN A 292 15.66 32.99 -53.94
CA ASN A 292 16.92 33.22 -54.66
C ASN A 292 16.86 32.71 -56.12
N PHE A 293 16.23 31.56 -56.35
CA PHE A 293 16.01 31.03 -57.70
C PHE A 293 15.15 31.97 -58.56
N LEU A 294 14.03 32.47 -58.01
CA LEU A 294 13.17 33.45 -58.69
C LEU A 294 13.91 34.78 -58.97
N PHE A 295 14.70 35.29 -58.01
CA PHE A 295 15.51 36.49 -58.23
C PHE A 295 16.53 36.31 -59.36
N LYS A 296 17.15 35.13 -59.45
CA LYS A 296 18.12 34.82 -60.52
C LYS A 296 17.45 34.74 -61.89
N LEU A 297 16.28 34.10 -61.98
CA LEU A 297 15.45 34.04 -63.19
C LEU A 297 15.00 35.44 -63.65
N ALA A 298 14.54 36.29 -62.72
CA ALA A 298 14.17 37.67 -63.03
C ALA A 298 15.36 38.44 -63.60
N ASN A 299 16.55 38.32 -62.98
CA ASN A 299 17.74 39.04 -63.41
C ASN A 299 18.30 38.54 -64.77
N GLU A 300 18.19 37.25 -65.07
CA GLU A 300 18.54 36.71 -66.40
C GLU A 300 17.57 37.21 -67.49
N SER A 301 16.25 37.28 -67.23
CA SER A 301 15.28 37.83 -68.20
C SER A 301 15.50 39.32 -68.52
N ILE A 302 15.93 40.12 -67.53
CA ILE A 302 16.29 41.53 -67.72
C ILE A 302 17.58 41.66 -68.54
N LYS A 303 18.53 40.74 -68.38
CA LYS A 303 19.79 40.68 -69.13
C LYS A 303 19.60 40.29 -70.60
N GLU A 304 18.54 39.54 -70.90
CA GLU A 304 18.15 39.17 -72.26
C GLU A 304 17.36 40.31 -72.95
N SER A 305 16.46 40.97 -72.20
CA SER A 305 15.73 42.18 -72.65
C SER A 305 16.66 43.35 -73.01
N SER A 306 17.76 43.54 -72.27
CA SER A 306 18.73 44.61 -72.52
C SER A 306 19.67 44.37 -73.71
N ARG A 307 19.63 43.20 -74.35
CA ARG A 307 20.38 42.89 -75.59
C ARG A 307 19.60 43.14 -76.89
N SER A 308 18.30 43.44 -76.83
CA SER A 308 17.44 43.60 -78.01
C SER A 308 17.07 45.05 -78.36
N ARG A 309 17.61 46.06 -77.64
CA ARG A 309 17.37 47.49 -77.90
C ARG A 309 18.64 48.29 -78.22
N ILE A 310 19.35 47.89 -79.27
CA ILE A 310 20.22 48.79 -80.03
C ILE A 310 19.93 48.55 -81.52
N PHE A 311 18.96 49.28 -82.08
CA PHE A 311 18.85 49.72 -83.48
C PHE A 311 17.48 50.38 -83.70
N TYR A 312 17.44 51.71 -83.68
CA TYR A 312 17.00 52.56 -84.80
C TYR A 312 16.82 54.01 -84.33
N ASN A 313 17.49 54.93 -85.03
CA ASN A 313 17.24 56.37 -84.94
C ASN A 313 16.00 56.72 -85.78
N SER A 314 15.27 57.79 -85.45
CA SER A 314 15.35 59.07 -86.20
C SER A 314 14.20 60.04 -85.88
N LEU A 315 14.50 61.34 -85.99
CA LEU A 315 13.63 62.49 -86.28
C LEU A 315 12.27 62.66 -85.56
N GLY A 316 12.11 63.83 -84.93
CA GLY A 316 11.18 64.83 -85.50
C GLY A 316 9.89 65.18 -84.76
N PHE A 317 9.95 66.26 -83.97
CA PHE A 317 9.00 67.40 -83.92
C PHE A 317 7.55 67.27 -83.38
N GLU A 318 7.14 68.38 -82.72
CA GLU A 318 5.78 68.91 -82.44
C GLU A 318 4.75 68.13 -81.58
N ASP A 319 4.61 68.60 -80.34
CA ASP A 319 3.43 69.23 -79.69
C ASP A 319 2.00 68.63 -79.66
N ALA A 320 1.33 69.00 -78.55
CA ALA A 320 -0.11 69.17 -78.31
C ALA A 320 -1.03 67.96 -77.97
N THR A 321 -1.52 67.96 -76.71
CA THR A 321 -2.81 67.39 -76.20
C THR A 321 -2.99 65.86 -76.26
N SER A 322 -3.69 65.14 -75.37
CA SER A 322 -4.28 65.33 -74.02
C SER A 322 -4.51 63.90 -73.42
N ALA A 323 -5.08 63.60 -72.24
CA ALA A 323 -5.80 64.35 -71.22
C ALA A 323 -5.63 63.70 -69.81
N ASN A 324 -6.36 64.16 -68.80
CA ASN A 324 -6.43 63.56 -67.46
C ASN A 324 -7.18 62.21 -67.43
N VAL A 325 -6.71 61.24 -66.62
CA VAL A 325 -7.55 60.56 -65.62
C VAL A 325 -6.74 60.36 -64.34
N ASN A 326 -7.27 60.87 -63.22
CA ASN A 326 -6.81 60.62 -61.87
C ASN A 326 -7.89 59.78 -61.17
N ILE A 327 -7.55 58.68 -60.49
CA ILE A 327 -8.39 58.05 -59.46
C ILE A 327 -7.52 57.32 -58.44
N ASN A 328 -7.93 57.48 -57.19
CA ASN A 328 -7.30 57.07 -55.94
C ASN A 328 -7.83 55.70 -55.46
N LEU A 329 -7.15 55.04 -54.52
CA LEU A 329 -7.76 54.01 -53.65
C LEU A 329 -6.94 53.80 -52.35
N ASN A 330 -7.22 54.70 -51.39
CA ASN A 330 -7.41 54.49 -49.94
C ASN A 330 -6.33 53.73 -49.12
N GLU A 331 -5.63 54.42 -48.21
CA GLU A 331 -5.97 54.62 -46.77
C GLU A 331 -5.76 53.36 -45.90
N ILE A 332 -4.82 53.29 -44.93
CA ILE A 332 -4.54 54.15 -43.75
C ILE A 332 -5.74 54.24 -42.81
N GLY A 333 -5.57 53.95 -41.51
CA GLY A 333 -6.53 54.46 -40.51
C GLY A 333 -6.65 53.72 -39.18
N CYS A 334 -5.75 54.03 -38.26
CA CYS A 334 -5.81 53.69 -36.83
C CYS A 334 -7.08 54.14 -36.08
N VAL A 335 -7.40 53.40 -35.00
CA VAL A 335 -7.87 53.88 -33.67
C VAL A 335 -9.23 54.59 -33.56
N GLY A 336 -10.04 54.14 -32.59
CA GLY A 336 -11.18 54.92 -32.08
C GLY A 336 -12.09 54.21 -31.09
N SER A 337 -11.82 54.36 -29.79
CA SER A 337 -12.78 54.04 -28.72
C SER A 337 -14.00 54.96 -28.80
N TYR A 338 -15.23 54.44 -28.60
CA TYR A 338 -16.15 54.81 -27.51
C TYR A 338 -17.54 54.17 -27.70
N ALA A 339 -18.34 54.16 -26.62
CA ALA A 339 -19.56 53.36 -26.49
C ALA A 339 -20.77 53.89 -27.28
N SER A 340 -21.67 52.99 -27.72
CA SER A 340 -23.13 53.16 -27.54
C SER A 340 -23.94 51.92 -27.98
N SER A 341 -24.71 51.36 -27.03
CA SER A 341 -26.04 50.75 -27.22
C SER A 341 -26.38 50.01 -28.54
N SER A 342 -26.48 48.68 -28.46
CA SER A 342 -27.53 47.94 -29.19
C SER A 342 -28.19 46.90 -28.28
N LYS A 343 -29.53 46.97 -28.17
CA LYS A 343 -30.34 45.98 -27.45
C LYS A 343 -30.35 44.66 -28.22
N SER A 344 -29.81 43.58 -27.66
CA SER A 344 -30.14 42.22 -28.12
C SER A 344 -29.78 41.17 -27.07
N LYS A 345 -30.78 40.37 -26.70
CA LYS A 345 -30.74 39.11 -25.93
C LYS A 345 -30.13 39.15 -24.52
N LYS A 346 -30.94 38.72 -23.55
CA LYS A 346 -30.46 38.19 -22.27
C LYS A 346 -29.69 36.89 -22.57
N ASP A 347 -28.42 36.85 -22.23
CA ASP A 347 -27.77 35.60 -21.85
C ASP A 347 -27.84 35.50 -20.33
N ASP A 348 -28.62 34.54 -19.83
CA ASP A 348 -28.69 34.25 -18.40
C ASP A 348 -27.34 33.67 -17.96
N CYS A 349 -26.54 34.48 -17.26
CA CYS A 349 -25.27 34.05 -16.69
C CYS A 349 -25.51 32.86 -15.75
N ILE A 350 -24.86 31.73 -16.03
CA ILE A 350 -24.91 30.54 -15.17
C ILE A 350 -24.27 30.89 -13.82
N GLN A 351 -25.11 31.27 -12.85
CA GLN A 351 -24.70 31.39 -11.47
C GLN A 351 -24.50 29.97 -10.91
N PHE A 352 -23.24 29.58 -10.77
CA PHE A 352 -22.89 28.44 -9.91
C PHE A 352 -23.19 28.82 -8.46
N GLN A 353 -24.38 28.44 -7.98
CA GLN A 353 -24.63 28.45 -6.55
C GLN A 353 -23.62 27.50 -5.88
N PRO A 354 -22.96 27.90 -4.77
CA PRO A 354 -22.09 27.00 -4.04
C PRO A 354 -22.92 25.80 -3.60
N VAL A 355 -22.48 24.59 -3.96
CA VAL A 355 -23.15 23.35 -3.57
C VAL A 355 -23.24 23.35 -2.04
N PRO A 356 -24.44 23.22 -1.44
CA PRO A 356 -24.56 23.18 0.01
C PRO A 356 -23.66 22.05 0.55
N PRO A 357 -22.95 22.28 1.66
CA PRO A 357 -21.99 21.30 2.18
C PRO A 357 -22.70 19.95 2.33
N ARG A 358 -22.14 18.92 1.69
CA ARG A 358 -22.66 17.56 1.86
C ARG A 358 -22.55 17.23 3.36
N PRO A 359 -23.63 16.75 4.01
CA PRO A 359 -23.55 16.35 5.40
C PRO A 359 -22.43 15.32 5.54
N HIS A 360 -21.65 15.48 6.60
CA HIS A 360 -20.53 14.61 6.88
C HIS A 360 -21.10 13.20 7.13
N PRO A 361 -20.44 12.10 6.71
CA PRO A 361 -20.99 10.74 6.84
C PRO A 361 -21.20 10.25 8.30
N PHE A 362 -20.96 11.13 9.28
CA PHE A 362 -21.17 10.91 10.70
C PHE A 362 -22.40 11.66 11.24
N ASP A 363 -22.97 12.61 10.51
CA ASP A 363 -24.11 13.43 10.96
C ASP A 363 -25.40 12.58 11.09
N SER A 364 -25.50 11.51 10.30
CA SER A 364 -26.58 10.50 10.40
C SER A 364 -26.45 9.58 11.62
N ILE A 365 -25.27 9.49 12.24
CA ILE A 365 -25.03 8.63 13.41
C ILE A 365 -25.54 9.32 14.68
N ILE A 366 -25.30 10.64 14.81
CA ILE A 366 -25.70 11.43 15.98
C ILE A 366 -27.23 11.42 16.16
N ASN A 367 -27.99 11.63 15.08
CA ASN A 367 -29.46 11.60 15.10
C ASN A 367 -30.06 10.19 15.34
N SER A 368 -29.23 9.14 15.49
CA SER A 368 -29.70 7.80 15.84
C SER A 368 -29.58 7.48 17.34
N GLN A 369 -28.79 8.23 18.11
CA GLN A 369 -28.52 7.93 19.52
C GLN A 369 -29.63 8.37 20.49
N ASP A 370 -30.47 9.33 20.12
CA ASP A 370 -31.59 9.82 20.95
C ASP A 370 -32.76 8.82 21.10
N ASN A 371 -32.73 7.67 20.41
CA ASN A 371 -33.82 6.67 20.43
C ASN A 371 -33.43 5.30 21.00
N ILE A 372 -32.22 5.11 21.53
CA ILE A 372 -31.85 3.86 22.22
C ILE A 372 -31.88 4.07 23.74
N SER A 373 -33.09 3.94 24.28
CA SER A 373 -33.35 3.86 25.72
C SER A 373 -32.44 2.85 26.40
N MET A 374 -31.96 3.21 27.60
CA MET A 374 -31.31 2.29 28.54
C MET A 374 -32.09 0.97 28.68
N THR A 375 -31.37 -0.15 28.61
CA THR A 375 -31.66 -1.35 29.41
C THR A 375 -30.36 -1.86 30.02
N SER A 376 -30.22 -1.64 31.33
CA SER A 376 -29.25 -2.36 32.14
C SER A 376 -29.62 -3.85 32.20
N ILE A 377 -28.62 -4.73 32.20
CA ILE A 377 -28.80 -6.11 32.64
C ILE A 377 -27.71 -6.45 33.64
N HIS A 378 -28.13 -6.64 34.89
CA HIS A 378 -27.39 -7.36 35.91
C HIS A 378 -27.27 -8.84 35.53
N VAL A 379 -26.06 -9.40 35.59
CA VAL A 379 -25.69 -10.56 36.42
C VAL A 379 -24.28 -10.33 36.94
#